data_AF-A0A3N5ZC83-F1
#
_entry.id   AF-A0A3N5ZC83-F1
#
_cell.length_a   1.000
_cell.length_b   1.000
_cell.length_c   1.000
_cell.angle_alpha   90.00
_cell.angle_beta   90.00
_cell.angle_gamma   90.00
#
_symmetry.space_group_name_H-M   'P 1'
#
loop_
_entity.id
_entity.type
_entity.pdbx_description
1 polymer ?
#
loop_
_entity_poly.entity_id
_entity_poly.type
_entity_poly.pdbx_seq_one_letter_code
_entity_poly.pdbx_strand_id
1 'polypeptide(L)'
;MRKGLLALPVLVLLAAPASGLPSAQASGQTVLRVPGGAAALAQALGLDEDWPRSRLLLTAIRVLWETPEGTDREFDGRRARVLEHLRGAHAVQAGPGAAQDDTVPGFLSEDAWKVVLREVGAPEARSTFERILGNRTAALLYHGIASLDQSTRDYLVKYPGLVDRLSEAERVSVFATFGRSLRVRDGRVEVPGGPEALPLWKEVVGDVEAPAAFILRVVSRDDGRLALIYDGIAHLEPGAQRFALGMDIPSDKRIERFRKFYDAAGAALRNWQPRRRPFDREPFDAIHLLFSMHFGPQGELTGPTWPGFWNAVLDPYVIPEKGLHPHSLDEDGPLDAARLLELFSVADPVERTRRSERWLFAHRVFGDATPASITSLLWTVKAYSEYPTLLLTLERMGIRTPATYAAAVRAAARLSDADRRLWQFQSALAILERSRAARSIGAKEAEALVLKLSEITPEGGEPYRGAVARWIEEDFLPAVAKPVVPPDMPPESGPVETAILAA
;
A
#
# COMPACT_ATOMS: atom_id res chain seq x y z
N MET A 1 -41.10 -29.04 -23.69
CA MET A 1 -39.97 -29.81 -24.30
C MET A 1 -38.77 -29.69 -23.36
N ARG A 2 -38.67 -30.52 -22.31
CA ARG A 2 -37.78 -31.69 -22.18
C ARG A 2 -36.31 -31.51 -22.64
N LYS A 3 -35.45 -31.42 -21.61
CA LYS A 3 -34.11 -32.03 -21.39
C LYS A 3 -32.82 -31.27 -21.79
N GLY A 4 -31.96 -31.11 -20.79
CA GLY A 4 -30.55 -30.70 -20.85
C GLY A 4 -30.07 -30.08 -19.51
N LEU A 5 -30.36 -30.68 -18.35
CA LEU A 5 -29.40 -31.30 -17.41
C LEU A 5 -27.88 -31.09 -17.66
N LEU A 6 -27.15 -30.87 -16.55
CA LEU A 6 -25.69 -30.83 -16.30
C LEU A 6 -25.09 -29.41 -16.28
N ALA A 7 -24.29 -28.98 -15.31
CA ALA A 7 -23.94 -29.45 -13.97
C ALA A 7 -23.21 -28.27 -13.31
N LEU A 8 -23.50 -28.00 -12.03
CA LEU A 8 -22.59 -27.24 -11.17
C LEU A 8 -21.26 -28.01 -11.06
N PRO A 9 -20.11 -27.33 -11.07
CA PRO A 9 -19.04 -27.74 -10.19
C PRO A 9 -18.82 -26.64 -9.15
N VAL A 10 -19.23 -26.98 -7.94
CA VAL A 10 -18.60 -26.55 -6.70
C VAL A 10 -17.11 -26.83 -6.82
N LEU A 11 -16.28 -25.78 -6.85
CA LEU A 11 -14.83 -25.93 -6.64
C LEU A 11 -14.50 -25.57 -5.19
N VAL A 12 -14.86 -26.50 -4.29
CA VAL A 12 -14.17 -26.66 -3.01
C VAL A 12 -12.87 -27.38 -3.36
N LEU A 13 -11.76 -26.63 -3.46
CA LEU A 13 -10.42 -27.21 -3.46
C LEU A 13 -9.77 -26.93 -2.10
N LEU A 14 -10.02 -27.88 -1.20
CA LEU A 14 -9.07 -28.46 -0.24
C LEU A 14 -8.01 -27.51 0.35
N ALA A 15 -8.36 -26.89 1.47
CA ALA A 15 -7.44 -26.76 2.58
C ALA A 15 -7.11 -28.16 3.12
N ALA A 16 -6.22 -28.88 2.43
CA ALA A 16 -5.50 -29.98 3.03
C ALA A 16 -4.37 -29.36 3.87
N PRO A 17 -4.17 -29.73 5.14
CA PRO A 17 -2.89 -29.47 5.77
C PRO A 17 -1.84 -30.13 4.89
N ALA A 18 -0.81 -29.40 4.50
CA ALA A 18 0.36 -29.98 3.85
C ALA A 18 1.11 -30.86 4.87
N SER A 19 0.49 -31.96 5.28
CA SER A 19 1.08 -33.04 6.04
C SER A 19 1.69 -33.99 5.01
N GLY A 20 3.01 -33.87 4.79
CA GLY A 20 3.76 -34.88 4.05
C GLY A 20 4.17 -34.53 2.63
N LEU A 21 4.72 -33.33 2.40
CA LEU A 21 5.85 -33.26 1.48
C LEU A 21 7.05 -33.83 2.24
N PRO A 22 7.82 -34.79 1.70
CA PRO A 22 9.09 -35.15 2.31
C PRO A 22 9.90 -33.85 2.38
N SER A 23 10.15 -33.39 3.61
CA SER A 23 11.09 -32.33 3.88
C SER A 23 12.37 -32.73 3.15
N ALA A 24 12.65 -32.12 2.01
CA ALA A 24 13.98 -32.12 1.47
C ALA A 24 14.82 -31.60 2.63
N GLN A 25 15.59 -32.49 3.25
CA GLN A 25 16.43 -32.16 4.37
C GLN A 25 17.28 -30.99 3.91
N ALA A 26 16.95 -29.79 4.40
CA ALA A 26 17.71 -28.59 4.18
C ALA A 26 19.01 -28.80 4.96
N SER A 27 19.99 -29.41 4.31
CA SER A 27 21.33 -29.57 4.83
C SER A 27 21.91 -28.19 5.10
N GLY A 28 21.73 -27.67 6.33
CA GLY A 28 22.33 -26.41 6.78
C GLY A 28 21.44 -25.44 7.57
N GLN A 29 20.14 -25.70 7.79
CA GLN A 29 19.36 -24.81 8.69
C GLN A 29 19.72 -25.05 10.15
N THR A 30 20.59 -24.19 10.66
CA THR A 30 20.90 -24.09 12.08
C THR A 30 19.71 -23.52 12.85
N VAL A 31 19.65 -23.87 14.13
CA VAL A 31 18.65 -23.35 15.07
C VAL A 31 19.37 -22.62 16.20
N LEU A 32 18.76 -21.57 16.71
CA LEU A 32 19.21 -20.81 17.87
C LEU A 32 18.29 -21.13 19.05
N ARG A 33 18.86 -21.43 20.21
CA ARG A 33 18.09 -21.61 21.44
C ARG A 33 17.60 -20.26 21.96
N VAL A 34 16.34 -20.21 22.39
CA VAL A 34 15.71 -19.05 23.02
C VAL A 34 15.87 -19.16 24.54
N PRO A 35 16.61 -18.25 25.19
CA PRO A 35 16.69 -18.22 26.65
C PRO A 35 15.29 -18.06 27.27
N GLY A 36 14.95 -18.90 28.26
CA GLY A 36 13.63 -18.86 28.92
C GLY A 36 12.48 -19.45 28.11
N GLY A 37 12.74 -19.91 26.88
CA GLY A 37 11.77 -20.58 26.02
C GLY A 37 10.99 -19.66 25.08
N ALA A 38 10.52 -20.21 23.96
CA ALA A 38 9.89 -19.44 22.89
C ALA A 38 8.55 -18.80 23.29
N ALA A 39 7.72 -19.54 24.04
CA ALA A 39 6.42 -19.07 24.52
C ALA A 39 6.54 -17.89 25.50
N ALA A 40 7.51 -17.96 26.43
CA ALA A 40 7.73 -16.88 27.39
C ALA A 40 8.24 -15.59 26.72
N LEU A 41 9.08 -15.72 25.67
CA LEU A 41 9.48 -14.57 24.87
C LEU A 41 8.30 -13.99 24.07
N ALA A 42 7.41 -14.83 23.53
CA ALA A 42 6.20 -14.38 22.84
C ALA A 42 5.29 -13.55 23.77
N GLN A 43 5.04 -14.04 25.00
CA GLN A 43 4.32 -13.29 26.02
C GLN A 43 5.01 -11.95 26.36
N ALA A 44 6.34 -11.93 26.50
CA ALA A 44 7.08 -10.70 26.78
C ALA A 44 6.94 -9.65 25.66
N LEU A 45 6.79 -10.11 24.42
CA LEU A 45 6.49 -9.28 23.25
C LEU A 45 5.02 -8.82 23.20
N GLY A 46 4.14 -9.36 24.05
CA GLY A 46 2.70 -9.14 24.02
C GLY A 46 1.98 -9.92 22.92
N LEU A 47 2.50 -11.11 22.57
CA LEU A 47 1.95 -12.01 21.56
C LEU A 47 1.41 -13.28 22.23
N ASP A 48 0.58 -14.02 21.50
CA ASP A 48 0.10 -15.34 21.91
C ASP A 48 1.25 -16.36 22.01
N GLU A 49 1.14 -17.33 22.92
CA GLU A 49 2.19 -18.33 23.18
C GLU A 49 2.47 -19.24 21.97
N ASP A 50 1.48 -19.43 21.10
CA ASP A 50 1.56 -20.24 19.89
C ASP A 50 2.11 -19.46 18.68
N TRP A 51 2.63 -18.25 18.91
CA TRP A 51 3.19 -17.41 17.85
C TRP A 51 4.24 -18.16 17.00
N PRO A 52 4.23 -18.05 15.66
CA PRO A 52 5.15 -18.77 14.80
C PRO A 52 6.62 -18.52 15.15
N ARG A 53 7.34 -19.58 15.51
CA ARG A 53 8.78 -19.53 15.90
C ARG A 53 9.67 -18.92 14.83
N SER A 54 9.35 -19.15 13.57
CA SER A 54 10.07 -18.56 12.42
C SER A 54 9.99 -17.04 12.37
N ARG A 55 9.01 -16.43 13.04
CA ARG A 55 8.80 -14.97 13.11
C ARG A 55 9.20 -14.38 14.45
N LEU A 56 9.35 -15.18 15.50
CA LEU A 56 9.55 -14.71 16.88
C LEU A 56 10.75 -13.77 17.02
N LEU A 57 11.93 -14.18 16.54
CA LEU A 57 13.14 -13.35 16.60
C LEU A 57 13.02 -12.09 15.71
N LEU A 58 12.35 -12.19 14.55
CA LEU A 58 12.11 -11.02 13.69
C LEU A 58 11.20 -10.00 14.37
N THR A 59 10.16 -10.46 15.07
CA THR A 59 9.28 -9.59 15.85
C THR A 59 10.03 -8.95 17.02
N ALA A 60 10.86 -9.71 17.74
CA ALA A 60 11.70 -9.17 18.81
C ALA A 60 12.65 -8.08 18.31
N ILE A 61 13.28 -8.28 17.14
CA ILE A 61 14.15 -7.30 16.51
C ILE A 61 13.40 -6.00 16.20
N ARG A 62 12.16 -6.08 15.68
CA ARG A 62 11.34 -4.89 15.40
C ARG A 62 11.02 -4.13 16.69
N VAL A 63 10.52 -4.81 17.72
CA VAL A 63 10.21 -4.17 19.02
C VAL A 63 11.44 -3.47 19.62
N LEU A 64 12.62 -4.09 19.53
CA LEU A 64 13.85 -3.53 20.09
C LEU A 64 14.43 -2.39 19.24
N TRP A 65 14.36 -2.47 17.91
CA TRP A 65 15.21 -1.67 17.02
C TRP A 65 14.48 -0.85 15.93
N GLU A 66 13.15 -0.93 15.84
CA GLU A 66 12.35 -0.16 14.87
C GLU A 66 12.38 1.35 15.14
N THR A 67 12.17 1.75 16.39
CA THR A 67 12.07 3.16 16.78
C THR A 67 13.11 3.50 17.86
N PRO A 68 13.75 4.69 17.84
CA PRO A 68 14.63 5.10 18.94
C PRO A 68 13.88 5.18 20.30
N GLU A 69 14.57 4.88 21.39
CA GLU A 69 14.02 5.01 22.75
C GLU A 69 13.56 6.44 23.05
N GLY A 70 12.45 6.59 23.76
CA GLY A 70 11.85 7.87 24.12
C GLY A 70 10.96 8.49 23.04
N THR A 71 10.80 7.81 21.89
CA THR A 71 9.94 8.29 20.80
C THR A 71 8.46 7.95 21.03
N ASP A 72 8.18 6.78 21.63
CA ASP A 72 6.84 6.25 21.83
C ASP A 72 6.80 5.43 23.13
N ARG A 73 5.97 5.86 24.09
CA ARG A 73 5.89 5.26 25.43
C ARG A 73 5.41 3.81 25.42
N GLU A 74 4.52 3.45 24.50
CA GLU A 74 3.98 2.09 24.41
C GLU A 74 5.06 1.13 23.86
N PHE A 75 5.76 1.56 22.81
CA PHE A 75 6.91 0.81 22.28
C PHE A 75 8.04 0.67 23.30
N ASP A 76 8.37 1.74 24.01
CA ASP A 76 9.37 1.71 25.07
C ASP A 76 8.98 0.74 26.20
N GLY A 77 7.70 0.71 26.57
CA GLY A 77 7.17 -0.26 27.54
C GLY A 77 7.30 -1.71 27.07
N ARG A 78 7.03 -1.99 25.79
CA ARG A 78 7.27 -3.32 25.18
C ARG A 78 8.75 -3.70 25.20
N ARG A 79 9.62 -2.78 24.78
CA ARG A 79 11.08 -2.96 24.82
C ARG A 79 11.57 -3.30 26.22
N ALA A 80 11.12 -2.55 27.23
CA ALA A 80 11.51 -2.77 28.62
C ALA A 80 11.15 -4.18 29.09
N ARG A 81 9.95 -4.69 28.78
CA ARG A 81 9.52 -6.06 29.11
C ARG A 81 10.37 -7.12 28.44
N VAL A 82 10.72 -6.95 27.16
CA VAL A 82 11.61 -7.90 26.46
C VAL A 82 12.99 -7.92 27.11
N LEU A 83 13.56 -6.75 27.41
CA LEU A 83 14.87 -6.66 28.07
C LEU A 83 14.85 -7.20 29.51
N GLU A 84 13.75 -7.05 30.23
CA GLU A 84 13.53 -7.67 31.54
C GLU A 84 13.40 -9.18 31.44
N HIS A 85 12.62 -9.70 30.48
CA HIS A 85 12.50 -11.13 30.22
C HIS A 85 13.86 -11.75 29.91
N LEU A 86 14.65 -11.14 29.02
CA LEU A 86 16.00 -11.63 28.71
C LEU A 86 16.86 -11.66 29.99
N ARG A 87 16.85 -10.59 30.80
CA ARG A 87 17.57 -10.57 32.08
C ARG A 87 17.09 -11.63 33.08
N GLY A 88 15.78 -11.90 33.15
CA GLY A 88 15.16 -12.84 34.09
C GLY A 88 15.28 -14.30 33.67
N ALA A 89 15.21 -14.59 32.37
CA ALA A 89 15.48 -15.91 31.79
C ALA A 89 16.89 -16.42 32.13
N HIS A 90 17.82 -15.51 32.45
CA HIS A 90 19.17 -15.84 32.92
C HIS A 90 19.21 -16.48 34.33
N ALA A 91 18.15 -16.33 35.13
CA ALA A 91 18.08 -16.81 36.53
C ALA A 91 17.52 -18.24 36.65
N VAL A 92 16.78 -18.71 35.64
CA VAL A 92 16.16 -20.04 35.62
C VAL A 92 17.04 -20.97 34.78
N GLN A 93 17.75 -21.91 35.42
CA GLN A 93 18.41 -22.99 34.70
C GLN A 93 17.34 -23.84 34.00
N ALA A 94 17.45 -23.99 32.68
CA ALA A 94 16.62 -24.92 31.93
C ALA A 94 16.81 -26.33 32.51
N GLY A 95 15.74 -26.88 33.08
CA GLY A 95 15.72 -28.27 33.52
C GLY A 95 15.91 -29.24 32.34
N PRO A 96 16.18 -30.55 32.58
CA PRO A 96 16.62 -31.52 31.57
C PRO A 96 15.60 -31.86 30.45
N GLY A 97 14.50 -31.11 30.32
CA GLY A 97 13.42 -31.34 29.37
C GLY A 97 13.16 -30.18 28.41
N ALA A 98 14.07 -29.21 28.26
CA ALA A 98 13.94 -28.12 27.29
C ALA A 98 13.77 -28.69 25.88
N ALA A 99 12.51 -28.74 25.44
CA ALA A 99 12.07 -29.43 24.25
C ALA A 99 12.67 -28.76 23.01
N GLN A 100 12.59 -29.48 21.88
CA GLN A 100 12.86 -28.97 20.54
C GLN A 100 12.08 -27.67 20.20
N ASP A 101 11.13 -27.33 21.06
CA ASP A 101 10.20 -26.21 21.01
C ASP A 101 10.75 -24.83 21.41
N ASP A 102 11.94 -24.76 22.02
CA ASP A 102 12.58 -23.51 22.47
C ASP A 102 13.60 -22.96 21.47
N THR A 103 13.36 -23.14 20.18
CA THR A 103 14.31 -22.73 19.13
C THR A 103 13.69 -21.87 18.05
N VAL A 104 14.53 -21.02 17.45
CA VAL A 104 14.22 -20.20 16.28
C VAL A 104 15.24 -20.48 15.17
N PRO A 105 14.93 -20.18 13.89
CA PRO A 105 15.90 -20.35 12.81
C PRO A 105 17.18 -19.53 13.03
N GLY A 106 18.34 -20.06 12.65
CA GLY A 106 19.63 -19.38 12.72
C GLY A 106 20.12 -18.81 11.39
N PHE A 107 19.71 -19.41 10.26
CA PHE A 107 20.00 -19.00 8.88
C PHE A 107 21.47 -18.96 8.42
N LEU A 108 22.44 -18.92 9.34
CA LEU A 108 23.88 -19.12 9.12
C LEU A 108 24.41 -20.18 10.09
N SER A 109 25.53 -20.84 9.76
CA SER A 109 26.19 -21.74 10.71
C SER A 109 26.62 -21.02 11.98
N GLU A 110 26.79 -21.76 13.08
CA GLU A 110 27.24 -21.16 14.34
C GLU A 110 28.62 -20.48 14.20
N ASP A 111 29.53 -21.10 13.45
CA ASP A 111 30.85 -20.52 13.17
C ASP A 111 30.77 -19.26 12.30
N ALA A 112 29.86 -19.23 11.32
CA ALA A 112 29.60 -18.02 10.54
C ALA A 112 29.06 -16.90 11.44
N TRP A 113 28.14 -17.20 12.36
CA TRP A 113 27.67 -16.23 13.34
C TRP A 113 28.78 -15.75 14.29
N LYS A 114 29.68 -16.63 14.76
CA LYS A 114 30.82 -16.23 15.59
C LYS A 114 31.71 -15.20 14.89
N VAL A 115 31.99 -15.41 13.61
CA VAL A 115 32.74 -14.45 12.79
C VAL A 115 31.98 -13.14 12.68
N VAL A 116 30.73 -13.16 12.24
CA VAL A 116 29.90 -11.97 12.07
C VAL A 116 29.78 -11.17 13.38
N LEU A 117 29.48 -11.84 14.49
CA LEU A 117 29.32 -11.22 15.80
C LEU A 117 30.61 -10.58 16.31
N ARG A 118 31.77 -11.16 15.98
CA ARG A 118 33.07 -10.55 16.26
C ARG A 118 33.30 -9.28 15.43
N GLU A 119 33.08 -9.34 14.12
CA GLU A 119 33.32 -8.18 13.23
C GLU A 119 32.41 -6.99 13.58
N VAL A 120 31.14 -7.23 13.93
CA VAL A 120 30.20 -6.16 14.33
C VAL A 120 30.39 -5.68 15.78
N GLY A 121 31.41 -6.20 16.48
CA GLY A 121 31.69 -5.86 17.87
C GLY A 121 30.56 -6.21 18.83
N ALA A 122 29.81 -7.29 18.57
CA ALA A 122 28.75 -7.74 19.46
C ALA A 122 29.35 -8.22 20.79
N PRO A 123 28.89 -7.67 21.93
CA PRO A 123 29.43 -8.05 23.23
C PRO A 123 29.27 -9.55 23.46
N GLU A 124 30.18 -10.13 24.24
CA GLU A 124 30.06 -11.53 24.63
C GLU A 124 28.80 -11.74 25.47
N ALA A 125 28.06 -12.80 25.16
CA ALA A 125 26.87 -13.23 25.87
C ALA A 125 26.83 -14.76 25.91
N ARG A 126 25.87 -15.35 26.63
CA ARG A 126 25.85 -16.79 26.89
C ARG A 126 25.40 -17.59 25.67
N SER A 127 24.68 -16.96 24.75
CA SER A 127 24.22 -17.59 23.51
C SER A 127 24.32 -16.66 22.30
N THR A 128 24.45 -17.24 21.11
CA THR A 128 24.37 -16.52 19.83
C THR A 128 23.07 -15.72 19.71
N PHE A 129 21.96 -16.25 20.23
CA PHE A 129 20.67 -15.56 20.26
C PHE A 129 20.74 -14.22 21.00
N GLU A 130 21.28 -14.23 22.23
CA GLU A 130 21.45 -13.01 23.03
C GLU A 130 22.40 -12.01 22.37
N ARG A 131 23.49 -12.50 21.78
CA ARG A 131 24.45 -11.63 21.06
C ARG A 131 23.82 -10.94 19.85
N ILE A 132 22.96 -11.64 19.11
CA ILE A 132 22.22 -11.07 17.97
C ILE A 132 21.24 -10.01 18.48
N LEU A 133 20.39 -10.34 19.46
CA LEU A 133 19.39 -9.39 19.95
C LEU A 133 19.99 -8.17 20.65
N GLY A 134 21.06 -8.37 21.41
CA GLY A 134 21.75 -7.33 22.18
C GLY A 134 22.58 -6.36 21.35
N ASN A 135 22.81 -6.65 20.06
CA ASN A 135 23.54 -5.78 19.15
C ASN A 135 22.67 -5.41 17.95
N ARG A 136 22.36 -4.12 17.80
CA ARG A 136 21.50 -3.61 16.73
C ARG A 136 21.94 -4.05 15.32
N THR A 137 23.23 -3.99 15.03
CA THR A 137 23.76 -4.37 13.71
C THR A 137 23.57 -5.86 13.46
N ALA A 138 23.90 -6.71 14.43
CA ALA A 138 23.68 -8.16 14.33
C ALA A 138 22.20 -8.52 14.15
N ALA A 139 21.31 -7.88 14.92
CA ALA A 139 19.86 -8.01 14.82
C ALA A 139 19.33 -7.66 13.42
N LEU A 140 19.73 -6.49 12.88
CA LEU A 140 19.30 -6.07 11.56
C LEU A 140 19.87 -6.94 10.44
N LEU A 141 21.13 -7.39 10.58
CA LEU A 141 21.74 -8.32 9.64
C LEU A 141 21.01 -9.68 9.64
N TYR A 142 20.67 -10.21 10.82
CA TYR A 142 19.82 -11.40 10.95
C TYR A 142 18.48 -11.18 10.24
N HIS A 143 17.82 -10.05 10.46
CA HIS A 143 16.53 -9.74 9.83
C HIS A 143 16.63 -9.72 8.30
N GLY A 144 17.69 -9.12 7.74
CA GLY A 144 17.93 -9.11 6.29
C GLY A 144 18.19 -10.51 5.74
N ILE A 145 19.08 -11.28 6.36
CA ILE A 145 19.42 -12.66 5.94
C ILE A 145 18.21 -13.58 6.00
N ALA A 146 17.37 -13.46 7.03
CA ALA A 146 16.15 -14.24 7.20
C ALA A 146 15.16 -14.09 6.03
N SER A 147 15.24 -12.98 5.30
CA SER A 147 14.32 -12.63 4.22
C SER A 147 14.76 -13.12 2.83
N LEU A 148 15.98 -13.67 2.72
CA LEU A 148 16.56 -14.15 1.47
C LEU A 148 16.15 -15.58 1.12
N ASP A 149 16.18 -15.94 -0.16
CA ASP A 149 16.11 -17.36 -0.55
C ASP A 149 17.39 -18.13 -0.18
N GLN A 150 17.33 -19.44 -0.35
CA GLN A 150 18.46 -20.31 -0.05
C GLN A 150 19.68 -20.00 -0.94
N SER A 151 19.51 -19.81 -2.25
CA SER A 151 20.64 -19.58 -3.17
C SER A 151 21.40 -18.29 -2.85
N THR A 152 20.68 -17.23 -2.49
CA THR A 152 21.29 -15.95 -2.10
C THR A 152 21.96 -16.05 -0.73
N ARG A 153 21.39 -16.82 0.22
CA ARG A 153 22.08 -17.09 1.50
C ARG A 153 23.36 -17.91 1.30
N ASP A 154 23.32 -18.93 0.46
CA ASP A 154 24.49 -19.75 0.15
C ASP A 154 25.59 -18.91 -0.51
N TYR A 155 25.21 -17.92 -1.33
CA TYR A 155 26.13 -16.92 -1.84
C TYR A 155 26.74 -16.10 -0.70
N LEU A 156 25.95 -15.52 0.21
CA LEU A 156 26.50 -14.75 1.34
C LEU A 156 27.47 -15.57 2.21
N VAL A 157 27.17 -16.85 2.47
CA VAL A 157 28.05 -17.75 3.23
C VAL A 157 29.41 -17.93 2.55
N LYS A 158 29.45 -17.97 1.22
CA LYS A 158 30.70 -18.10 0.44
C LYS A 158 31.53 -16.82 0.41
N TYR A 159 30.94 -15.65 0.68
CA TYR A 159 31.59 -14.35 0.59
C TYR A 159 31.50 -13.57 1.93
N PRO A 160 32.25 -13.97 2.97
CA PRO A 160 32.18 -13.33 4.29
C PRO A 160 32.54 -11.83 4.26
N GLY A 161 33.44 -11.40 3.36
CA GLY A 161 33.76 -9.97 3.17
C GLY A 161 32.62 -9.13 2.56
N LEU A 162 31.58 -9.76 2.00
CA LEU A 162 30.34 -9.07 1.65
C LEU A 162 29.46 -8.87 2.89
N VAL A 163 29.38 -9.87 3.77
CA VAL A 163 28.60 -9.80 5.02
C VAL A 163 29.16 -8.71 5.95
N ASP A 164 30.50 -8.65 6.07
CA ASP A 164 31.19 -7.58 6.79
C ASP A 164 30.80 -6.18 6.26
N ARG A 165 30.92 -5.96 4.95
CA ARG A 165 30.52 -4.69 4.32
C ARG A 165 29.02 -4.39 4.43
N LEU A 166 28.15 -5.40 4.44
CA LEU A 166 26.71 -5.22 4.68
C LEU A 166 26.41 -4.83 6.13
N SER A 167 27.28 -5.17 7.07
CA SER A 167 27.12 -4.87 8.49
C SER A 167 27.41 -3.40 8.84
N GLU A 168 28.02 -2.64 7.93
CA GLU A 168 28.17 -1.19 8.08
C GLU A 168 26.81 -0.54 8.38
N ALA A 169 26.77 0.36 9.38
CA ALA A 169 25.53 0.89 9.97
C ALA A 169 24.56 1.48 8.93
N GLU A 170 25.09 2.05 7.85
CA GLU A 170 24.33 2.63 6.74
C GLU A 170 23.56 1.56 5.97
N ARG A 171 24.25 0.47 5.62
CA ARG A 171 23.77 -0.59 4.73
C ARG A 171 22.90 -1.58 5.48
N VAL A 172 23.25 -1.93 6.71
CA VAL A 172 22.57 -2.99 7.46
C VAL A 172 21.09 -2.67 7.68
N SER A 173 20.77 -1.39 7.90
CA SER A 173 19.40 -0.92 8.11
C SER A 173 18.56 -1.03 6.83
N VAL A 174 19.17 -0.69 5.69
CA VAL A 174 18.53 -0.79 4.36
C VAL A 174 18.39 -2.26 3.94
N PHE A 175 19.44 -3.06 4.13
CA PHE A 175 19.45 -4.49 3.84
C PHE A 175 18.43 -5.27 4.68
N ALA A 176 18.29 -4.95 5.97
CA ALA A 176 17.27 -5.56 6.83
C ALA A 176 15.86 -5.40 6.27
N THR A 177 15.59 -4.27 5.63
CA THR A 177 14.25 -3.87 5.19
C THR A 177 13.95 -4.29 3.76
N PHE A 178 14.94 -4.27 2.86
CA PHE A 178 14.75 -4.47 1.42
C PHE A 178 15.55 -5.63 0.83
N GLY A 179 16.36 -6.30 1.65
CA GLY A 179 17.26 -7.37 1.21
C GLY A 179 16.54 -8.55 0.54
N ARG A 180 15.28 -8.82 0.91
CA ARG A 180 14.44 -9.91 0.37
C ARG A 180 14.32 -9.95 -1.15
N SER A 181 14.53 -8.81 -1.81
CA SER A 181 14.44 -8.70 -3.28
C SER A 181 15.76 -8.98 -3.98
N LEU A 182 16.87 -8.99 -3.25
CA LEU A 182 18.17 -9.35 -3.79
C LEU A 182 18.20 -10.85 -4.08
N ARG A 183 18.40 -11.20 -5.34
CA ARG A 183 18.42 -12.59 -5.81
C ARG A 183 19.73 -12.88 -6.50
N VAL A 184 20.43 -13.90 -6.02
CA VAL A 184 21.61 -14.46 -6.68
C VAL A 184 21.35 -15.93 -6.99
N ARG A 185 21.38 -16.28 -8.28
CA ARG A 185 21.27 -17.67 -8.77
C ARG A 185 22.43 -17.95 -9.72
N ASP A 186 23.07 -19.10 -9.52
CA ASP A 186 24.22 -19.53 -10.33
C ASP A 186 25.32 -18.46 -10.48
N GLY A 187 25.53 -17.68 -9.41
CA GLY A 187 26.52 -16.60 -9.38
C GLY A 187 26.13 -15.34 -10.17
N ARG A 188 24.88 -15.23 -10.63
CA ARG A 188 24.35 -14.07 -11.36
C ARG A 188 23.24 -13.40 -10.58
N VAL A 189 23.12 -12.08 -10.76
CA VAL A 189 22.02 -11.29 -10.21
C VAL A 189 20.77 -11.51 -11.05
N GLU A 190 19.65 -11.81 -10.40
CA GLU A 190 18.33 -11.67 -11.02
C GLU A 190 17.72 -10.34 -10.61
N VAL A 191 17.17 -9.60 -11.57
CA VAL A 191 16.60 -8.27 -11.36
C VAL A 191 15.08 -8.26 -11.56
N PRO A 192 14.35 -7.36 -10.90
CA PRO A 192 12.93 -7.14 -11.13
C PRO A 192 12.65 -6.83 -12.61
N GLY A 193 11.60 -7.43 -13.18
CA GLY A 193 11.33 -7.36 -14.62
C GLY A 193 12.16 -8.31 -15.50
N GLY A 194 13.01 -9.14 -14.89
CA GLY A 194 13.77 -10.18 -15.59
C GLY A 194 14.84 -9.64 -16.55
N PRO A 195 15.33 -10.49 -17.47
CA PRO A 195 16.46 -10.15 -18.35
C PRO A 195 16.22 -8.91 -19.24
N GLU A 196 14.98 -8.65 -19.65
CA GLU A 196 14.64 -7.48 -20.47
C GLU A 196 14.84 -6.15 -19.72
N ALA A 197 14.68 -6.16 -18.39
CA ALA A 197 14.89 -4.98 -17.55
C ALA A 197 16.37 -4.78 -17.14
N LEU A 198 17.25 -5.73 -17.43
CA LEU A 198 18.67 -5.67 -17.06
C LEU A 198 19.37 -4.37 -17.50
N PRO A 199 19.16 -3.84 -18.73
CA PRO A 199 19.76 -2.57 -19.13
C PRO A 199 19.32 -1.38 -18.27
N LEU A 200 18.09 -1.39 -17.77
CA LEU A 200 17.55 -0.34 -16.89
C LEU A 200 18.26 -0.35 -15.53
N TRP A 201 18.43 -1.54 -14.95
CA TRP A 201 19.16 -1.71 -13.70
C TRP A 201 20.66 -1.45 -13.87
N LYS A 202 21.25 -1.78 -15.02
CA LYS A 202 22.63 -1.44 -15.32
C LYS A 202 22.88 0.07 -15.32
N GLU A 203 21.92 0.86 -15.82
CA GLU A 203 22.00 2.32 -15.80
C GLU A 203 22.03 2.88 -14.36
N VAL A 204 21.13 2.42 -13.49
CA VAL A 204 20.98 2.98 -12.13
C VAL A 204 21.87 2.30 -11.07
N VAL A 205 22.29 1.06 -11.26
CA VAL A 205 23.15 0.33 -10.31
C VAL A 205 24.61 0.26 -10.80
N GLY A 206 24.80 0.13 -12.11
CA GLY A 206 26.09 -0.12 -12.74
C GLY A 206 26.33 -1.61 -13.00
N ASP A 207 27.49 -2.14 -12.58
CA ASP A 207 27.89 -3.50 -12.95
C ASP A 207 26.96 -4.57 -12.32
N VAL A 208 26.24 -5.28 -13.18
CA VAL A 208 25.30 -6.37 -12.84
C VAL A 208 25.94 -7.76 -12.88
N GLU A 209 27.15 -7.88 -13.44
CA GLU A 209 27.89 -9.16 -13.54
C GLU A 209 28.69 -9.47 -12.27
N ALA A 210 28.80 -8.52 -11.35
CA ALA A 210 29.49 -8.66 -10.07
C ALA A 210 28.49 -8.61 -8.89
N PRO A 211 27.89 -9.74 -8.46
CA PRO A 211 26.78 -9.72 -7.51
C PRO A 211 27.10 -9.05 -6.17
N ALA A 212 28.29 -9.24 -5.62
CA ALA A 212 28.69 -8.58 -4.38
C ALA A 212 28.75 -7.04 -4.52
N ALA A 213 29.27 -6.54 -5.65
CA ALA A 213 29.30 -5.10 -5.92
C ALA A 213 27.89 -4.56 -6.19
N PHE A 214 27.08 -5.30 -6.94
CA PHE A 214 25.68 -4.98 -7.19
C PHE A 214 24.88 -4.83 -5.89
N ILE A 215 24.94 -5.84 -5.01
CA ILE A 215 24.24 -5.84 -3.71
C ILE A 215 24.62 -4.61 -2.89
N LEU A 216 25.93 -4.34 -2.75
CA LEU A 216 26.40 -3.19 -1.96
C LEU A 216 25.94 -1.86 -2.56
N ARG A 217 25.90 -1.73 -3.89
CA ARG A 217 25.40 -0.52 -4.55
C ARG A 217 23.91 -0.33 -4.36
N VAL A 218 23.09 -1.38 -4.51
CA VAL A 218 21.65 -1.30 -4.29
C VAL A 218 21.33 -0.79 -2.88
N VAL A 219 21.99 -1.32 -1.85
CA VAL A 219 21.70 -0.94 -0.46
C VAL A 219 22.36 0.37 0.00
N SER A 220 23.28 0.94 -0.78
CA SER A 220 24.00 2.17 -0.38
C SER A 220 23.64 3.39 -1.22
N ARG A 221 23.23 3.20 -2.47
CA ARG A 221 23.02 4.32 -3.40
C ARG A 221 21.89 5.22 -2.90
N ASP A 222 22.17 6.53 -2.93
CA ASP A 222 21.25 7.60 -2.53
C ASP A 222 20.61 7.32 -1.16
N ASP A 223 21.46 7.01 -0.16
CA ASP A 223 21.07 6.66 1.22
C ASP A 223 20.10 5.47 1.33
N GLY A 224 20.19 4.54 0.37
CA GLY A 224 19.36 3.33 0.32
C GLY A 224 18.05 3.49 -0.44
N ARG A 225 17.79 4.65 -1.07
CA ARG A 225 16.58 4.88 -1.88
C ARG A 225 16.49 3.90 -3.04
N LEU A 226 17.62 3.54 -3.65
CA LEU A 226 17.64 2.52 -4.70
C LEU A 226 17.10 1.18 -4.22
N ALA A 227 17.43 0.74 -3.00
CA ALA A 227 16.91 -0.50 -2.45
C ALA A 227 15.39 -0.46 -2.24
N LEU A 228 14.84 0.70 -1.84
CA LEU A 228 13.39 0.89 -1.73
C LEU A 228 12.71 0.70 -3.08
N ILE A 229 13.22 1.37 -4.12
CA ILE A 229 12.66 1.27 -5.47
C ILE A 229 12.82 -0.14 -6.05
N TYR A 230 14.00 -0.73 -5.88
CA TYR A 230 14.30 -2.09 -6.33
C TYR A 230 13.37 -3.12 -5.67
N ASP A 231 13.22 -3.06 -4.34
CA ASP A 231 12.32 -3.96 -3.61
C ASP A 231 10.85 -3.70 -3.93
N GLY A 232 10.46 -2.44 -4.06
CA GLY A 232 9.11 -2.05 -4.44
C GLY A 232 8.71 -2.65 -5.79
N ILE A 233 9.52 -2.41 -6.83
CA ILE A 233 9.27 -2.95 -8.17
C ILE A 233 9.26 -4.48 -8.17
N ALA A 234 10.13 -5.14 -7.40
CA ALA A 234 10.16 -6.60 -7.29
C ALA A 234 8.84 -7.23 -6.81
N HIS A 235 8.06 -6.48 -6.03
CA HIS A 235 6.81 -6.95 -5.41
C HIS A 235 5.54 -6.37 -6.06
N LEU A 236 5.68 -5.51 -7.08
CA LEU A 236 4.54 -5.06 -7.86
C LEU A 236 3.94 -6.23 -8.65
N GLU A 237 2.61 -6.22 -8.77
CA GLU A 237 1.90 -7.09 -9.71
C GLU A 237 2.42 -6.90 -11.15
N PRO A 238 2.34 -7.91 -12.04
CA PRO A 238 2.99 -7.86 -13.35
C PRO A 238 2.69 -6.60 -14.18
N GLY A 239 1.43 -6.15 -14.21
CA GLY A 239 1.05 -4.91 -14.92
C GLY A 239 1.71 -3.65 -14.34
N ALA A 240 1.69 -3.50 -13.01
CA ALA A 240 2.32 -2.39 -12.32
C ALA A 240 3.85 -2.40 -12.50
N GLN A 241 4.47 -3.60 -12.45
CA GLN A 241 5.91 -3.76 -12.70
C GLN A 241 6.28 -3.35 -14.14
N ARG A 242 5.47 -3.75 -15.14
CA ARG A 242 5.66 -3.35 -16.54
C ARG A 242 5.55 -1.84 -16.72
N PHE A 243 4.55 -1.20 -16.09
CA PHE A 243 4.38 0.24 -16.13
C PHE A 243 5.57 0.97 -15.49
N ALA A 244 5.99 0.56 -14.28
CA ALA A 244 7.10 1.16 -13.56
C ALA A 244 8.44 1.07 -14.32
N LEU A 245 8.67 -0.04 -15.02
CA LEU A 245 9.86 -0.26 -15.85
C LEU A 245 9.72 0.33 -17.26
N GLY A 246 8.56 0.91 -17.61
CA GLY A 246 8.30 1.47 -18.93
C GLY A 246 8.39 0.44 -20.06
N MET A 247 7.93 -0.80 -19.84
CA MET A 247 8.13 -1.90 -20.80
C MET A 247 7.43 -1.65 -22.14
N ASP A 248 6.38 -0.82 -22.16
CA ASP A 248 5.68 -0.42 -23.38
C ASP A 248 6.34 0.79 -24.09
N ILE A 249 7.34 1.41 -23.47
CA ILE A 249 8.13 2.48 -24.07
C ILE A 249 9.19 1.87 -24.99
N PRO A 250 9.38 2.42 -26.21
CA PRO A 250 10.45 2.04 -27.11
C PRO A 250 11.83 1.99 -26.41
N SER A 251 12.62 0.96 -26.71
CA SER A 251 13.87 0.66 -26.00
C SER A 251 14.90 1.79 -26.03
N ASP A 252 14.90 2.61 -27.09
CA ASP A 252 15.76 3.79 -27.24
C ASP A 252 15.46 4.90 -26.24
N LYS A 253 14.20 4.99 -25.76
CA LYS A 253 13.75 5.98 -24.77
C LYS A 253 13.58 5.40 -23.37
N ARG A 254 13.39 4.09 -23.24
CA ARG A 254 13.07 3.41 -21.97
C ARG A 254 14.07 3.70 -20.85
N ILE A 255 15.37 3.65 -21.16
CA ILE A 255 16.45 3.91 -20.18
C ILE A 255 16.35 5.34 -19.63
N GLU A 256 16.19 6.34 -20.51
CA GLU A 256 16.05 7.74 -20.10
C GLU A 256 14.81 7.95 -19.23
N ARG A 257 13.68 7.36 -19.61
CA ARG A 257 12.43 7.46 -18.84
C ARG A 257 12.55 6.76 -17.49
N PHE A 258 13.18 5.58 -17.41
CA PHE A 258 13.42 4.91 -16.14
C PHE A 258 14.34 5.70 -15.21
N ARG A 259 15.37 6.36 -15.76
CA ARG A 259 16.22 7.27 -14.97
C ARG A 259 15.42 8.44 -14.40
N LYS A 260 14.56 9.08 -15.22
CA LYS A 260 13.66 10.14 -14.76
C LYS A 260 12.68 9.67 -13.68
N PHE A 261 12.14 8.46 -13.81
CA PHE A 261 11.33 7.82 -12.78
C PHE A 261 12.09 7.69 -11.46
N TYR A 262 13.32 7.17 -11.50
CA TYR A 262 14.17 7.04 -10.33
C TYR A 262 14.47 8.39 -9.67
N ASP A 263 14.85 9.40 -10.47
CA ASP A 263 15.17 10.73 -9.99
C ASP A 263 13.94 11.40 -9.34
N ALA A 264 12.76 11.29 -9.96
CA ALA A 264 11.50 11.84 -9.45
C ALA A 264 11.05 11.17 -8.14
N ALA A 265 11.27 9.86 -7.98
CA ALA A 265 10.93 9.13 -6.76
C ALA A 265 11.66 9.67 -5.51
N GLY A 266 12.87 10.21 -5.68
CA GLY A 266 13.67 10.76 -4.59
C GLY A 266 13.05 11.96 -3.88
N ALA A 267 12.18 12.72 -4.56
CA ALA A 267 11.58 13.93 -4.01
C ALA A 267 10.63 13.66 -2.82
N ALA A 268 9.94 12.51 -2.80
CA ALA A 268 9.09 12.10 -1.69
C ALA A 268 9.88 11.61 -0.45
N LEU A 269 11.15 11.23 -0.64
CA LEU A 269 11.98 10.54 0.36
C LEU A 269 12.99 11.48 1.06
N ARG A 270 12.67 12.78 1.18
CA ARG A 270 13.56 13.76 1.84
C ARG A 270 13.71 13.54 3.34
N ASN A 271 12.64 13.11 4.02
CA ASN A 271 12.62 12.90 5.47
C ASN A 271 12.85 11.44 5.86
N TRP A 272 12.97 10.54 4.88
CA TRP A 272 13.15 9.13 5.10
C TRP A 272 14.54 8.83 5.69
N GLN A 273 14.58 8.21 6.87
CA GLN A 273 15.80 7.98 7.65
C GLN A 273 15.94 6.50 8.05
N PRO A 274 16.27 5.60 7.09
CA PRO A 274 16.30 4.16 7.35
C PRO A 274 17.30 3.77 8.45
N ARG A 275 18.36 4.55 8.67
CA ARG A 275 19.30 4.26 9.78
C ARG A 275 18.70 4.43 11.16
N ARG A 276 17.81 5.41 11.32
CA ARG A 276 17.15 5.69 12.60
C ARG A 276 15.88 4.86 12.75
N ARG A 277 15.14 4.72 11.66
CA ARG A 277 13.84 4.05 11.57
C ARG A 277 13.84 3.09 10.37
N PRO A 278 14.47 1.90 10.48
CA PRO A 278 14.70 1.01 9.35
C PRO A 278 13.42 0.52 8.69
N PHE A 279 12.33 0.38 9.45
CA PHE A 279 11.08 -0.18 8.97
C PHE A 279 10.01 0.88 8.66
N ASP A 280 10.29 2.16 8.94
CA ASP A 280 9.36 3.26 8.61
C ASP A 280 9.24 3.42 7.09
N ARG A 281 8.01 3.72 6.67
CA ARG A 281 7.64 4.00 5.29
C ARG A 281 7.13 5.42 5.18
N GLU A 282 7.48 6.09 4.08
CA GLU A 282 6.91 7.39 3.76
C GLU A 282 5.54 7.18 3.11
N PRO A 283 4.46 7.70 3.70
CA PRO A 283 3.15 7.65 3.07
C PRO A 283 3.20 8.31 1.70
N PHE A 284 2.57 7.63 0.73
CA PHE A 284 2.47 8.07 -0.66
C PHE A 284 3.84 8.34 -1.31
N ASP A 285 4.87 7.59 -0.94
CA ASP A 285 6.05 7.48 -1.79
C ASP A 285 5.71 6.86 -3.16
N ALA A 286 6.67 6.86 -4.06
CA ALA A 286 6.53 6.33 -5.42
C ALA A 286 5.96 4.91 -5.46
N ILE A 287 6.44 4.05 -4.55
CA ILE A 287 6.09 2.64 -4.52
C ILE A 287 4.69 2.47 -3.93
N HIS A 288 4.37 3.17 -2.83
CA HIS A 288 3.04 3.15 -2.24
C HIS A 288 1.97 3.61 -3.23
N LEU A 289 2.25 4.65 -4.03
CA LEU A 289 1.35 5.10 -5.08
C LEU A 289 1.13 4.01 -6.14
N LEU A 290 2.20 3.35 -6.60
CA LEU A 290 2.10 2.24 -7.56
C LEU A 290 1.30 1.05 -7.00
N PHE A 291 1.47 0.69 -5.73
CA PHE A 291 0.66 -0.36 -5.08
C PHE A 291 -0.81 0.00 -4.91
N SER A 292 -1.13 1.29 -4.86
CA SER A 292 -2.50 1.77 -4.63
C SER A 292 -3.33 1.86 -5.91
N MET A 293 -2.73 1.62 -7.08
CA MET A 293 -3.38 1.74 -8.38
C MET A 293 -3.70 0.38 -9.01
N HIS A 294 -4.64 0.40 -9.96
CA HIS A 294 -4.95 -0.76 -10.79
C HIS A 294 -4.33 -0.61 -12.18
N PHE A 295 -3.66 -1.67 -12.62
CA PHE A 295 -3.03 -1.77 -13.93
C PHE A 295 -3.57 -3.00 -14.66
N GLY A 296 -3.84 -2.85 -15.95
CA GLY A 296 -4.11 -3.99 -16.81
C GLY A 296 -2.85 -4.83 -17.06
N PRO A 297 -2.99 -6.01 -17.72
CA PRO A 297 -1.90 -6.98 -17.87
C PRO A 297 -0.65 -6.46 -18.58
N GLN A 298 -0.76 -5.45 -19.45
CA GLN A 298 0.39 -4.87 -20.16
C GLN A 298 1.00 -3.67 -19.42
N GLY A 299 0.33 -3.16 -18.39
CA GLY A 299 0.73 -1.96 -17.65
C GLY A 299 -0.12 -0.74 -17.98
N GLU A 300 -1.24 -0.93 -18.66
CA GLU A 300 -2.20 0.13 -18.94
C GLU A 300 -2.89 0.64 -17.66
N LEU A 301 -2.94 1.97 -17.52
CA LEU A 301 -3.71 2.64 -16.48
C LEU A 301 -5.13 2.89 -16.98
N THR A 302 -6.12 2.63 -16.12
CA THR A 302 -7.52 3.06 -16.33
C THR A 302 -7.71 4.47 -15.79
N GLY A 303 -8.75 5.19 -16.20
CA GLY A 303 -9.07 6.53 -15.69
C GLY A 303 -8.44 7.68 -16.48
N PRO A 304 -8.47 8.91 -15.94
CA PRO A 304 -7.94 10.08 -16.62
C PRO A 304 -6.41 10.02 -16.68
N THR A 305 -5.87 9.57 -17.81
CA THR A 305 -4.41 9.38 -18.01
C THR A 305 -3.76 10.53 -18.79
N TRP A 306 -4.43 11.67 -18.91
CA TRP A 306 -3.93 12.83 -19.65
C TRP A 306 -3.09 13.74 -18.75
N PRO A 307 -1.76 13.89 -18.99
CA PRO A 307 -0.93 14.71 -18.11
C PRO A 307 -1.37 16.17 -18.05
N GLY A 308 -1.85 16.75 -19.16
CA GLY A 308 -2.33 18.14 -19.18
C GLY A 308 -3.57 18.36 -18.33
N PHE A 309 -4.45 17.36 -18.21
CA PHE A 309 -5.55 17.38 -17.24
C PHE A 309 -5.01 17.45 -15.79
N TRP A 310 -4.01 16.63 -15.46
CA TRP A 310 -3.42 16.62 -14.13
C TRP A 310 -2.65 17.89 -13.80
N ASN A 311 -1.92 18.46 -14.76
CA ASN A 311 -1.30 19.77 -14.62
C ASN A 311 -2.35 20.82 -14.24
N ALA A 312 -3.49 20.85 -14.92
CA ALA A 312 -4.57 21.78 -14.64
C ALA A 312 -5.28 21.53 -13.29
N VAL A 313 -5.46 20.27 -12.90
CA VAL A 313 -6.01 19.93 -11.57
C VAL A 313 -5.08 20.42 -10.46
N LEU A 314 -3.77 20.22 -10.63
CA LEU A 314 -2.74 20.53 -9.64
C LEU A 314 -2.32 22.01 -9.62
N ASP A 315 -2.56 22.76 -10.69
CA ASP A 315 -2.28 24.20 -10.76
C ASP A 315 -3.33 25.01 -9.98
N PRO A 316 -2.98 25.68 -8.87
CA PRO A 316 -3.95 26.47 -8.08
C PRO A 316 -4.59 27.64 -8.85
N TYR A 317 -4.01 28.09 -9.96
CA TYR A 317 -4.50 29.23 -10.73
C TYR A 317 -5.50 28.86 -11.83
N VAL A 318 -5.64 27.56 -12.14
CA VAL A 318 -6.64 27.10 -13.12
C VAL A 318 -8.03 27.10 -12.50
N ILE A 319 -8.93 27.87 -13.11
CA ILE A 319 -10.32 28.05 -12.67
C ILE A 319 -11.23 27.07 -13.46
N PRO A 320 -11.90 26.09 -12.82
CA PRO A 320 -12.70 25.07 -13.51
C PRO A 320 -13.81 25.61 -14.43
N GLU A 321 -14.40 26.76 -14.09
CA GLU A 321 -15.43 27.48 -14.85
C GLU A 321 -15.00 27.76 -16.29
N LYS A 322 -13.71 28.04 -16.49
CA LYS A 322 -13.15 28.38 -17.81
C LYS A 322 -12.89 27.13 -18.67
N GLY A 323 -12.98 25.94 -18.08
CA GLY A 323 -12.66 24.67 -18.73
C GLY A 323 -11.19 24.54 -19.12
N LEU A 324 -10.90 23.48 -19.89
CA LEU A 324 -9.61 23.24 -20.51
C LEU A 324 -9.78 23.20 -22.02
N HIS A 325 -8.79 23.73 -22.75
CA HIS A 325 -8.76 23.54 -24.19
C HIS A 325 -8.45 22.06 -24.50
N PRO A 326 -9.17 21.42 -25.45
CA PRO A 326 -8.96 20.00 -25.75
C PRO A 326 -7.51 19.64 -26.11
N HIS A 327 -6.80 20.53 -26.82
CA HIS A 327 -5.39 20.31 -27.19
C HIS A 327 -4.46 20.22 -25.98
N SER A 328 -4.81 20.86 -24.85
CA SER A 328 -4.01 20.79 -23.63
C SER A 328 -3.94 19.38 -23.04
N LEU A 329 -4.83 18.45 -23.43
CA LEU A 329 -4.75 17.06 -22.99
C LEU A 329 -3.53 16.31 -23.53
N ASP A 330 -3.11 16.63 -24.75
CA ASP A 330 -2.11 15.87 -25.51
C ASP A 330 -0.72 16.53 -25.53
N GLU A 331 -0.60 17.78 -25.08
CA GLU A 331 0.63 18.60 -25.13
C GLU A 331 1.85 17.95 -24.46
N ASP A 332 1.61 17.09 -23.47
CA ASP A 332 2.64 16.51 -22.60
C ASP A 332 3.06 15.07 -22.95
N GLY A 333 2.45 14.47 -23.99
CA GLY A 333 2.64 13.06 -24.34
C GLY A 333 1.92 12.07 -23.41
N PRO A 334 2.17 10.76 -23.55
CA PRO A 334 1.51 9.75 -22.72
C PRO A 334 1.98 9.81 -21.26
N LEU A 335 1.09 9.44 -20.34
CA LEU A 335 1.44 9.29 -18.93
C LEU A 335 2.19 7.98 -18.69
N ASP A 336 3.50 8.07 -18.51
CA ASP A 336 4.32 6.96 -18.01
C ASP A 336 4.67 7.11 -16.53
N ALA A 337 5.38 6.14 -15.96
CA ALA A 337 5.75 6.12 -14.55
C ALA A 337 6.58 7.35 -14.14
N ALA A 338 7.48 7.83 -15.00
CA ALA A 338 8.30 9.00 -14.69
C ALA A 338 7.44 10.26 -14.58
N ARG A 339 6.55 10.49 -15.55
CA ARG A 339 5.65 11.65 -15.53
C ARG A 339 4.68 11.58 -14.35
N LEU A 340 4.19 10.39 -14.01
CA LEU A 340 3.37 10.19 -12.82
C LEU A 340 4.13 10.65 -11.57
N LEU A 341 5.37 10.21 -11.36
CA LEU A 341 6.10 10.62 -10.17
C LEU A 341 6.47 12.10 -10.17
N GLU A 342 6.76 12.71 -11.33
CA GLU A 342 6.99 14.15 -11.44
C GLU A 342 5.77 14.97 -10.97
N LEU A 343 4.55 14.48 -11.24
CA LEU A 343 3.30 15.13 -10.82
C LEU A 343 3.01 14.97 -9.31
N PHE A 344 3.32 13.81 -8.75
CA PHE A 344 2.81 13.41 -7.41
C PHE A 344 3.87 13.28 -6.32
N SER A 345 5.13 12.96 -6.65
CA SER A 345 6.21 12.81 -5.68
C SER A 345 6.81 14.15 -5.29
N VAL A 346 6.09 14.91 -4.47
CA VAL A 346 6.56 16.20 -3.95
C VAL A 346 7.16 16.07 -2.54
N ALA A 347 8.00 17.03 -2.17
CA ALA A 347 8.71 17.04 -0.89
C ALA A 347 7.80 17.29 0.32
N ASP A 348 6.77 18.12 0.17
CA ASP A 348 5.81 18.39 1.24
C ASP A 348 4.88 17.18 1.43
N PRO A 349 4.89 16.49 2.58
CA PRO A 349 4.07 15.31 2.82
C PRO A 349 2.56 15.60 2.82
N VAL A 350 2.14 16.82 3.21
CA VAL A 350 0.72 17.20 3.22
C VAL A 350 0.22 17.35 1.79
N GLU A 351 0.96 18.09 0.97
CA GLU A 351 0.62 18.26 -0.44
C GLU A 351 0.70 16.92 -1.19
N ARG A 352 1.72 16.11 -0.95
CA ARG A 352 1.85 14.76 -1.54
C ARG A 352 0.61 13.90 -1.26
N THR A 353 0.20 13.83 0.01
CA THR A 353 -1.02 13.11 0.43
C THR A 353 -2.25 13.64 -0.31
N ARG A 354 -2.45 14.96 -0.34
CA ARG A 354 -3.59 15.58 -1.04
C ARG A 354 -3.60 15.23 -2.53
N ARG A 355 -2.46 15.33 -3.22
CA ARG A 355 -2.37 14.98 -4.65
C ARG A 355 -2.68 13.50 -4.89
N SER A 356 -2.11 12.62 -4.07
CA SER A 356 -2.32 11.17 -4.18
C SER A 356 -3.77 10.76 -3.88
N GLU A 357 -4.43 11.36 -2.89
CA GLU A 357 -5.84 11.07 -2.61
C GLU A 357 -6.74 11.51 -3.76
N ARG A 358 -6.51 12.71 -4.33
CA ARG A 358 -7.22 13.18 -5.52
C ARG A 358 -7.03 12.24 -6.71
N TRP A 359 -5.80 11.79 -6.92
CA TRP A 359 -5.44 10.80 -7.93
C TRP A 359 -6.21 9.50 -7.75
N LEU A 360 -6.12 8.88 -6.57
CA LEU A 360 -6.76 7.60 -6.28
C LEU A 360 -8.29 7.69 -6.37
N PHE A 361 -8.88 8.80 -5.93
CA PHE A 361 -10.31 9.05 -6.10
C PHE A 361 -10.70 9.10 -7.59
N ALA A 362 -9.99 9.90 -8.40
CA ALA A 362 -10.34 10.08 -9.81
C ALA A 362 -10.24 8.76 -10.59
N HIS A 363 -9.19 7.97 -10.37
CA HIS A 363 -8.99 6.69 -11.03
C HIS A 363 -10.00 5.62 -10.58
N ARG A 364 -10.40 5.64 -9.30
CA ARG A 364 -11.37 4.68 -8.75
C ARG A 364 -12.80 4.96 -9.22
N VAL A 365 -13.19 6.23 -9.31
CA VAL A 365 -14.57 6.63 -9.66
C VAL A 365 -14.74 6.80 -11.17
N PHE A 366 -13.75 7.38 -11.85
CA PHE A 366 -13.84 7.79 -13.26
C PHE A 366 -12.91 6.97 -14.17
N GLY A 367 -12.81 5.66 -13.94
CA GLY A 367 -12.02 4.73 -14.74
C GLY A 367 -12.33 4.75 -16.25
N ASP A 368 -13.60 5.02 -16.59
CA ASP A 368 -14.12 5.06 -17.98
C ASP A 368 -14.23 6.49 -18.53
N ALA A 369 -13.54 7.46 -17.91
CA ALA A 369 -13.56 8.85 -18.34
C ALA A 369 -13.14 9.01 -19.81
N THR A 370 -13.86 9.88 -20.53
CA THR A 370 -13.51 10.28 -21.90
C THR A 370 -13.18 11.78 -21.96
N PRO A 371 -12.47 12.26 -23.00
CA PRO A 371 -12.17 13.69 -23.16
C PRO A 371 -13.41 14.59 -23.12
N ALA A 372 -14.59 14.07 -23.52
CA ALA A 372 -15.85 14.80 -23.46
C ALA A 372 -16.28 15.18 -22.03
N SER A 373 -15.78 14.46 -21.01
CA SER A 373 -16.08 14.70 -19.60
C SER A 373 -15.10 15.64 -18.89
N ILE A 374 -14.08 16.15 -19.59
CA ILE A 374 -12.94 16.89 -19.02
C ILE A 374 -13.37 18.06 -18.12
N THR A 375 -14.34 18.87 -18.55
CA THR A 375 -14.80 20.03 -17.77
C THR A 375 -15.44 19.58 -16.46
N SER A 376 -16.28 18.54 -16.50
CA SER A 376 -16.92 18.00 -15.30
C SER A 376 -15.90 17.34 -14.37
N LEU A 377 -14.91 16.66 -14.92
CA LEU A 377 -13.80 16.07 -14.15
C LEU A 377 -12.96 17.16 -13.49
N LEU A 378 -12.63 18.24 -14.19
CA LEU A 378 -11.83 19.33 -13.64
C LEU A 378 -12.51 19.98 -12.43
N TRP A 379 -13.81 20.27 -12.56
CA TRP A 379 -14.64 20.74 -11.44
C TRP A 379 -14.58 19.77 -10.25
N THR A 380 -14.76 18.49 -10.53
CA THR A 380 -14.91 17.46 -9.51
C THR A 380 -13.60 17.17 -8.78
N VAL A 381 -12.54 16.86 -9.53
CA VAL A 381 -11.27 16.39 -8.97
C VAL A 381 -10.54 17.54 -8.26
N LYS A 382 -10.64 18.78 -8.77
CA LYS A 382 -10.04 19.95 -8.10
C LYS A 382 -10.73 20.25 -6.76
N ALA A 383 -12.05 20.08 -6.70
CA ALA A 383 -12.86 20.31 -5.51
C ALA A 383 -12.64 19.28 -4.39
N TYR A 384 -11.93 18.18 -4.64
CA TYR A 384 -11.79 17.10 -3.66
C TYR A 384 -11.11 17.52 -2.35
N SER A 385 -10.18 18.48 -2.38
CA SER A 385 -9.58 18.96 -1.12
C SER A 385 -10.48 19.89 -0.32
N GLU A 386 -11.48 20.50 -0.95
CA GLU A 386 -12.42 21.41 -0.29
C GLU A 386 -13.69 20.67 0.17
N TYR A 387 -14.17 19.73 -0.64
CA TYR A 387 -15.41 18.98 -0.40
C TYR A 387 -15.21 17.44 -0.37
N PRO A 388 -14.22 16.88 0.34
CA PRO A 388 -13.94 15.44 0.29
C PRO A 388 -15.14 14.61 0.76
N THR A 389 -15.82 15.03 1.82
CA THR A 389 -17.00 14.31 2.35
C THR A 389 -18.15 14.26 1.34
N LEU A 390 -18.40 15.35 0.60
CA LEU A 390 -19.44 15.38 -0.44
C LEU A 390 -19.14 14.34 -1.51
N LEU A 391 -17.92 14.36 -2.06
CA LEU A 391 -17.53 13.46 -3.15
C LEU A 391 -17.53 11.99 -2.70
N LEU A 392 -17.07 11.70 -1.47
CA LEU A 392 -17.13 10.37 -0.88
C LEU A 392 -18.57 9.92 -0.65
N THR A 393 -19.49 10.81 -0.27
CA THR A 393 -20.93 10.48 -0.16
C THR A 393 -21.50 10.09 -1.51
N LEU A 394 -21.19 10.81 -2.59
CA LEU A 394 -21.62 10.44 -3.95
C LEU A 394 -21.01 9.10 -4.38
N GLU A 395 -19.75 8.86 -4.04
CA GLU A 395 -19.06 7.59 -4.32
C GLU A 395 -19.74 6.42 -3.60
N ARG A 396 -20.06 6.57 -2.31
CA ARG A 396 -20.77 5.55 -1.52
C ARG A 396 -22.18 5.26 -2.04
N MET A 397 -22.83 6.23 -2.69
CA MET A 397 -24.10 6.00 -3.38
C MET A 397 -23.96 5.20 -4.68
N GLY A 398 -22.72 5.00 -5.17
CA GLY A 398 -22.40 4.28 -6.40
C GLY A 398 -22.51 5.14 -7.65
N ILE A 399 -22.53 6.46 -7.51
CA ILE A 399 -22.59 7.40 -8.64
C ILE A 399 -21.21 7.42 -9.31
N ARG A 400 -21.18 7.40 -10.66
CA ARG A 400 -19.93 7.43 -11.44
C ARG A 400 -19.90 8.50 -12.53
N THR A 401 -21.02 9.18 -12.78
CA THR A 401 -21.11 10.18 -13.85
C THR A 401 -20.42 11.49 -13.44
N PRO A 402 -19.38 11.95 -14.16
CA PRO A 402 -18.66 13.17 -13.81
C PRO A 402 -19.56 14.42 -13.72
N ALA A 403 -20.57 14.52 -14.58
CA ALA A 403 -21.49 15.67 -14.60
C ALA A 403 -22.30 15.81 -13.31
N THR A 404 -22.73 14.70 -12.71
CA THR A 404 -23.46 14.69 -11.44
C THR A 404 -22.60 15.20 -10.29
N TYR A 405 -21.34 14.75 -10.24
CA TYR A 405 -20.37 15.26 -9.26
C TYR A 405 -20.12 16.76 -9.44
N ALA A 406 -19.90 17.21 -10.68
CA ALA A 406 -19.68 18.61 -10.99
C ALA A 406 -20.90 19.48 -10.64
N ALA A 407 -22.13 18.97 -10.81
CA ALA A 407 -23.34 19.66 -10.37
C ALA A 407 -23.39 19.82 -8.84
N ALA A 408 -23.12 18.75 -8.09
CA ALA A 408 -23.12 18.78 -6.63
C ALA A 408 -22.03 19.70 -6.05
N VAL A 409 -20.83 19.70 -6.64
CA VAL A 409 -19.75 20.62 -6.28
C VAL A 409 -20.14 22.06 -6.52
N ARG A 410 -20.69 22.38 -7.70
CA ARG A 410 -21.16 23.74 -8.02
C ARG A 410 -22.28 24.18 -7.07
N ALA A 411 -23.17 23.26 -6.70
CA ALA A 411 -24.20 23.53 -5.69
C ALA A 411 -23.57 23.87 -4.34
N ALA A 412 -22.64 23.07 -3.84
CA ALA A 412 -21.95 23.31 -2.58
C ALA A 412 -21.18 24.65 -2.58
N ALA A 413 -20.43 24.93 -3.65
CA ALA A 413 -19.69 26.19 -3.82
C ALA A 413 -20.60 27.43 -3.89
N ARG A 414 -21.79 27.30 -4.50
CA ARG A 414 -22.79 28.39 -4.52
C ARG A 414 -23.43 28.63 -3.14
N LEU A 415 -23.47 27.61 -2.29
CA LEU A 415 -24.12 27.66 -0.98
C LEU A 415 -23.12 27.92 0.16
N SER A 416 -21.82 27.89 -0.10
CA SER A 416 -20.76 27.98 0.91
C SER A 416 -20.72 29.32 1.65
N ASP A 417 -21.14 30.41 1.01
CA ASP A 417 -21.26 31.74 1.64
C ASP A 417 -22.36 31.81 2.72
N ALA A 418 -23.21 30.79 2.86
CA ALA A 418 -24.34 30.76 3.79
C ALA A 418 -24.49 29.41 4.51
N ASP A 419 -23.86 29.30 5.70
CA ASP A 419 -23.81 28.09 6.54
C ASP A 419 -25.13 27.30 6.57
N ARG A 420 -26.25 27.97 6.85
CA ARG A 420 -27.55 27.30 7.01
C ARG A 420 -28.05 26.62 5.73
N ARG A 421 -27.76 27.17 4.55
CA ARG A 421 -28.19 26.57 3.27
C ARG A 421 -27.32 25.38 2.91
N LEU A 422 -26.01 25.49 3.13
CA LEU A 422 -25.08 24.38 2.95
C LEU A 422 -25.45 23.20 3.87
N TRP A 423 -25.81 23.47 5.13
CA TRP A 423 -26.25 22.42 6.07
C TRP A 423 -27.53 21.73 5.59
N GLN A 424 -28.48 22.47 5.03
CA GLN A 424 -29.72 21.89 4.47
C GLN A 424 -29.42 20.98 3.28
N PHE A 425 -28.54 21.41 2.37
CA PHE A 425 -28.09 20.61 1.24
C PHE A 425 -27.38 19.32 1.70
N GLN A 426 -26.43 19.44 2.63
CA GLN A 426 -25.71 18.30 3.20
C GLN A 426 -26.65 17.34 3.95
N SER A 427 -27.65 17.86 4.65
CA SER A 427 -28.65 17.05 5.35
C SER A 427 -29.51 16.24 4.37
N ALA A 428 -29.95 16.87 3.28
CA ALA A 428 -30.71 16.19 2.23
C ALA A 428 -29.88 15.08 1.55
N LEU A 429 -28.59 15.34 1.28
CA LEU A 429 -27.67 14.32 0.77
C LEU A 429 -27.46 13.16 1.75
N ALA A 430 -27.36 13.42 3.05
CA ALA A 430 -27.22 12.37 4.06
C ALA A 430 -28.47 11.45 4.11
N ILE A 431 -29.67 12.03 3.96
CA ILE A 431 -30.92 11.26 3.89
C ILE A 431 -30.96 10.39 2.62
N LEU A 432 -30.53 10.94 1.47
CA LEU A 432 -30.41 10.19 0.22
C LEU A 432 -29.43 9.03 0.34
N GLU A 433 -28.24 9.30 0.89
CA GLU A 433 -27.23 8.27 1.10
C GLU A 433 -27.76 7.15 1.98
N ARG A 434 -28.43 7.50 3.09
CA ARG A 434 -28.99 6.50 4.01
C ARG A 434 -30.08 5.67 3.33
N SER A 435 -30.92 6.29 2.51
CA SER A 435 -31.96 5.60 1.74
C SER A 435 -31.37 4.65 0.70
N ARG A 436 -30.27 5.06 0.05
CA ARG A 436 -29.52 4.22 -0.89
C ARG A 436 -28.84 3.05 -0.19
N ALA A 437 -28.27 3.27 1.01
CA ALA A 437 -27.66 2.24 1.84
C ALA A 437 -28.68 1.23 2.36
N ALA A 438 -29.87 1.70 2.73
CA ALA A 438 -31.03 0.86 3.10
C ALA A 438 -31.69 0.17 1.89
N ARG A 439 -31.19 0.40 0.67
CA ARG A 439 -31.73 -0.13 -0.61
C ARG A 439 -33.18 0.29 -0.87
N SER A 440 -33.64 1.39 -0.28
CA SER A 440 -34.97 1.95 -0.53
C SER A 440 -35.07 2.65 -1.88
N ILE A 441 -33.93 3.04 -2.46
CA ILE A 441 -33.80 3.56 -3.83
C ILE A 441 -32.60 2.92 -4.53
N GLY A 442 -32.67 2.78 -5.86
CA GLY A 442 -31.56 2.32 -6.69
C GLY A 442 -30.51 3.40 -6.95
N ALA A 443 -29.38 3.01 -7.56
CA ALA A 443 -28.28 3.93 -7.85
C ALA A 443 -28.67 5.00 -8.88
N LYS A 444 -29.43 4.62 -9.92
CA LYS A 444 -29.90 5.55 -10.96
C LYS A 444 -30.88 6.57 -10.40
N GLU A 445 -31.78 6.14 -9.54
CA GLU A 445 -32.74 7.02 -8.87
C GLU A 445 -32.03 7.98 -7.92
N ALA A 446 -31.08 7.48 -7.12
CA ALA A 446 -30.26 8.32 -6.24
C ALA A 446 -29.48 9.38 -7.04
N GLU A 447 -28.90 9.00 -8.18
CA GLU A 447 -28.19 9.94 -9.05
C GLU A 447 -29.11 11.05 -9.58
N ALA A 448 -30.29 10.70 -10.09
CA ALA A 448 -31.26 11.67 -10.58
C ALA A 448 -31.72 12.64 -9.47
N LEU A 449 -31.91 12.12 -8.26
CA LEU A 449 -32.28 12.91 -7.08
C LEU A 449 -31.18 13.86 -6.65
N VAL A 450 -29.91 13.42 -6.66
CA VAL A 450 -28.75 14.28 -6.40
C VAL A 450 -28.66 15.40 -7.44
N LEU A 451 -28.87 15.10 -8.72
CA LEU A 451 -28.83 16.11 -9.77
C LEU A 451 -29.90 17.18 -9.55
N LYS A 452 -31.16 16.78 -9.33
CA LYS A 452 -32.26 17.70 -9.02
C LYS A 452 -31.99 18.56 -7.79
N LEU A 453 -31.51 17.95 -6.70
CA LEU A 453 -31.14 18.64 -5.47
C LEU A 453 -30.04 19.69 -5.71
N SER A 454 -29.06 19.35 -6.55
CA SER A 454 -27.93 20.24 -6.89
C SER A 454 -28.35 21.42 -7.76
N GLU A 455 -29.38 21.23 -8.59
CA GLU A 455 -29.91 22.26 -9.48
C GLU A 455 -30.82 23.28 -8.77
N ILE A 456 -31.27 23.01 -7.54
CA ILE A 456 -32.17 23.90 -6.79
C ILE A 456 -31.66 25.35 -6.77
N THR A 457 -32.41 26.22 -7.46
CA THR A 457 -32.34 27.67 -7.34
C THR A 457 -33.65 28.15 -6.74
N PRO A 458 -33.66 28.82 -5.58
CA PRO A 458 -34.91 29.35 -5.03
C PRO A 458 -35.53 30.37 -5.99
N GLU A 459 -36.80 30.18 -6.32
CA GLU A 459 -37.54 31.06 -7.23
C GLU A 459 -38.26 32.17 -6.44
N GLY A 460 -38.42 33.35 -7.04
CA GLY A 460 -39.36 34.37 -6.54
C GLY A 460 -39.18 34.83 -5.09
N GLY A 461 -37.97 34.76 -4.53
CA GLY A 461 -37.69 35.14 -3.13
C GLY A 461 -37.93 34.04 -2.09
N GLU A 462 -38.19 32.81 -2.52
CA GLU A 462 -38.31 31.64 -1.64
C GLU A 462 -37.01 31.40 -0.83
N PRO A 463 -37.10 31.09 0.48
CA PRO A 463 -35.95 30.59 1.23
C PRO A 463 -35.53 29.20 0.73
N TYR A 464 -34.23 28.93 0.61
CA TYR A 464 -33.69 27.63 0.18
C TYR A 464 -34.32 26.41 0.86
N ARG A 465 -34.68 26.51 2.16
CA ARG A 465 -35.40 25.44 2.88
C ARG A 465 -36.72 25.04 2.22
N GLY A 466 -37.46 26.00 1.68
CA GLY A 466 -38.75 25.76 1.02
C GLY A 466 -38.56 24.94 -0.24
N ALA A 467 -37.57 25.31 -1.05
CA ALA A 467 -37.22 24.57 -2.26
C ALA A 467 -36.73 23.14 -1.96
N VAL A 468 -35.95 22.95 -0.89
CA VAL A 468 -35.55 21.61 -0.43
C VAL A 468 -36.75 20.80 0.08
N ALA A 469 -37.68 21.41 0.82
CA ALA A 469 -38.89 20.73 1.27
C ALA A 469 -39.77 20.29 0.08
N ARG A 470 -39.91 21.14 -0.94
CA ARG A 470 -40.61 20.80 -2.19
C ARG A 470 -39.94 19.63 -2.89
N TRP A 471 -38.61 19.66 -3.04
CA TRP A 471 -37.85 18.54 -3.60
C TRP A 471 -38.05 17.25 -2.77
N ILE A 472 -38.13 17.33 -1.44
CA ILE A 472 -38.45 16.16 -0.60
C ILE A 472 -39.82 15.59 -0.96
N GLU A 473 -40.84 16.45 -1.03
CA GLU A 473 -42.24 16.06 -1.27
C GLU A 473 -42.49 15.55 -2.69
N GLU A 474 -41.93 16.23 -3.69
CA GLU A 474 -42.22 16.00 -5.11
C GLU A 474 -41.28 14.99 -5.76
N ASP A 475 -40.05 14.87 -5.29
CA ASP A 475 -39.04 14.00 -5.92
C ASP A 475 -38.62 12.83 -5.03
N PHE A 476 -38.19 13.10 -3.79
CA PHE A 476 -37.59 12.09 -2.92
C PHE A 476 -38.61 11.08 -2.38
N LEU A 477 -39.69 11.54 -1.74
CA LEU A 477 -40.70 10.64 -1.15
C LEU A 477 -41.34 9.72 -2.20
N PRO A 478 -41.71 10.19 -3.42
CA PRO A 478 -42.22 9.31 -4.46
C PRO A 478 -41.21 8.26 -4.95
N ALA A 479 -39.90 8.52 -4.84
CA ALA A 479 -38.87 7.56 -5.20
C ALA A 479 -38.72 6.45 -4.15
N VAL A 480 -38.76 6.81 -2.86
CA VAL A 480 -38.65 5.86 -1.73
C VAL A 480 -39.91 5.01 -1.56
N ALA A 481 -41.08 5.53 -1.92
CA ALA A 481 -42.35 4.80 -1.84
C ALA A 481 -42.48 3.66 -2.87
N LYS A 482 -41.55 3.54 -3.82
CA LYS A 482 -41.54 2.45 -4.80
C LYS A 482 -40.76 1.27 -4.23
N PRO A 483 -41.38 0.09 -4.05
CA PRO A 483 -40.68 -1.05 -3.48
C PRO A 483 -39.58 -1.53 -4.43
N VAL A 484 -38.35 -1.60 -3.93
CA VAL A 484 -37.20 -2.18 -4.64
C VAL A 484 -37.26 -3.70 -4.46
N VAL A 485 -38.17 -4.37 -5.17
CA VAL A 485 -38.20 -5.84 -5.22
C VAL A 485 -37.38 -6.30 -6.43
N PRO A 486 -36.32 -7.12 -6.24
CA PRO A 486 -35.69 -7.80 -7.36
C PRO A 486 -36.69 -8.82 -7.96
N PRO A 487 -36.83 -8.92 -9.28
CA PRO A 487 -37.84 -9.76 -9.92
C PRO A 487 -37.73 -11.26 -9.60
N ASP A 488 -36.62 -11.74 -9.02
CA ASP A 488 -36.35 -13.16 -8.75
C ASP A 488 -36.21 -13.52 -7.25
N MET A 489 -36.64 -12.67 -6.33
CA MET A 489 -36.53 -12.99 -4.90
C MET A 489 -37.73 -13.84 -4.42
N PRO A 490 -37.54 -15.08 -3.92
CA PRO A 490 -38.64 -15.85 -3.34
C PRO A 490 -39.24 -15.12 -2.13
N PRO A 491 -40.55 -15.24 -1.89
CA PRO A 491 -41.30 -14.45 -0.90
C PRO A 491 -40.80 -14.60 0.55
N GLU A 492 -39.94 -15.58 0.82
CA GLU A 492 -39.38 -15.88 2.14
C GLU A 492 -38.07 -15.12 2.45
N SER A 493 -37.51 -14.37 1.49
CA SER A 493 -36.19 -13.72 1.61
C SER A 493 -36.24 -12.19 1.72
N GLY A 494 -37.42 -11.60 1.89
CA GLY A 494 -37.56 -10.15 2.07
C GLY A 494 -36.94 -9.65 3.39
N PRO A 495 -36.59 -8.35 3.50
CA PRO A 495 -36.17 -7.76 4.77
C PRO A 495 -37.25 -8.00 5.82
N VAL A 496 -36.83 -8.44 7.02
CA VAL A 496 -37.69 -8.82 8.14
C VAL A 496 -38.70 -7.71 8.48
N GLU A 497 -38.36 -6.44 8.21
CA GLU A 497 -39.25 -5.30 8.40
C GLU A 497 -40.56 -5.38 7.59
N THR A 498 -40.55 -6.01 6.42
CA THR A 498 -41.73 -6.14 5.55
C THR A 498 -42.74 -7.16 6.12
N ALA A 499 -42.26 -8.17 6.84
CA ALA A 499 -43.12 -9.18 7.47
C ALA A 499 -43.78 -8.65 8.74
N ILE A 500 -43.16 -7.70 9.43
CA ILE A 500 -43.66 -7.12 10.68
C ILE A 500 -44.82 -6.13 10.43
N LEU A 501 -44.87 -5.49 9.26
CA LEU A 501 -45.94 -4.54 8.93
C LEU A 501 -47.20 -5.18 8.33
N ALA A 502 -47.15 -6.48 8.01
CA ALA A 502 -48.27 -7.24 7.48
C ALA A 502 -49.00 -8.11 8.54
N ALA A 503 -48.53 -8.08 9.80
CA ALA A 503 -49.17 -8.66 10.97
C ALA A 503 -49.75 -7.55 11.86
#